data_AF-A0A3N7E5N4-F1
#
_entry.id   AF-A0A3N7E5N4-F1
#
_cell.length_a   1.000
_cell.length_b   1.000
_cell.length_c   1.000
_cell.angle_alpha   90.00
_cell.angle_beta   90.00
_cell.angle_gamma   90.00
#
_symmetry.space_group_name_H-M   'P 1'
#
loop_
_entity.id
_entity.type
_entity.pdbx_description
1 polymer ?
#
loop_
_entity_poly.entity_id
_entity_poly.type
_entity_poly.pdbx_seq_one_letter_code
_entity_poly.pdbx_strand_id
1 'polypeptide(L)'
;RGTEEQRASVQESVNRFWWPSLMMFGPPDDDSPNTEQSMEWGIKTHTNDELRQKFVDMSVPQAEALGVTFPDEGLKWNEERGHYDFSTPDWDEFWAVVKGNGPCNEQRVAHRKRAWDEGAWVREAALAFAENTTNTTSEEAAK
;
A
#
# COMPACT_ATOMS: atom_id res chain seq x y z
N ARG A 1 23.07 -0.83 -19.60
CA ARG A 1 22.40 -2.10 -19.24
C ARG A 1 23.08 -2.63 -17.98
N GLY A 2 22.32 -3.14 -17.01
CA GLY A 2 22.88 -3.64 -15.74
C GLY A 2 23.58 -5.00 -15.89
N THR A 3 24.27 -5.45 -14.83
CA THR A 3 24.91 -6.77 -14.76
C THR A 3 23.88 -7.89 -14.63
N GLU A 4 24.31 -9.14 -14.80
CA GLU A 4 23.44 -10.30 -14.61
C GLU A 4 22.89 -10.38 -13.19
N GLU A 5 23.74 -10.12 -12.18
CA GLU A 5 23.35 -10.11 -10.78
C GLU A 5 22.34 -9.02 -10.46
N GLN A 6 22.49 -7.84 -11.08
CA GLN A 6 21.52 -6.74 -10.94
C GLN A 6 20.16 -7.14 -11.53
N ARG A 7 20.14 -7.78 -12.70
CA ARG A 7 18.90 -8.24 -13.34
C ARG A 7 18.23 -9.34 -12.52
N ALA A 8 19.00 -10.29 -11.99
CA ALA A 8 18.49 -11.34 -11.10
C ALA A 8 17.88 -10.75 -9.83
N SER A 9 18.53 -9.75 -9.21
CA SER A 9 18.01 -9.07 -8.01
C SER A 9 16.69 -8.33 -8.27
N VAL A 10 16.56 -7.69 -9.43
CA VAL A 10 15.30 -7.06 -9.85
C VAL A 10 14.21 -8.11 -10.03
N GLN A 11 14.48 -9.19 -10.76
CA GLN A 11 13.50 -10.27 -10.98
C GLN A 11 13.06 -10.92 -9.66
N GLU A 12 14.00 -11.16 -8.75
CA GLU A 12 13.72 -11.70 -7.43
C GLU A 12 12.79 -10.78 -6.62
N SER A 13 13.01 -9.46 -6.71
CA SER A 13 12.14 -8.48 -6.07
C SER A 13 10.74 -8.45 -6.69
N VAL A 14 10.64 -8.55 -8.02
CA VAL A 14 9.35 -8.66 -8.73
C VAL A 14 8.60 -9.91 -8.26
N ASN A 15 9.29 -11.05 -8.17
CA ASN A 15 8.69 -12.31 -7.72
C ASN A 15 8.09 -12.21 -6.32
N ARG A 16 8.78 -11.53 -5.39
CA ARG A 16 8.30 -11.36 -4.01
C ARG A 16 7.15 -10.35 -3.88
N PHE A 17 7.14 -9.30 -4.69
CA PHE A 17 6.21 -8.18 -4.50
C PHE A 17 4.99 -8.19 -5.42
N TRP A 18 4.95 -9.01 -6.47
CA TRP A 18 3.81 -9.07 -7.39
C TRP A 18 2.47 -9.30 -6.67
N TRP A 19 2.33 -10.40 -5.93
CA TRP A 19 1.08 -10.74 -5.24
C TRP A 19 0.72 -9.72 -4.14
N PRO A 20 1.64 -9.31 -3.25
CA PRO A 20 1.38 -8.22 -2.31
C PRO A 20 0.90 -6.93 -2.98
N SER A 21 1.44 -6.56 -4.15
CA SER A 21 1.00 -5.38 -4.90
C SER A 21 -0.44 -5.51 -5.39
N LEU A 22 -0.88 -6.69 -5.85
CA LEU A 22 -2.27 -6.92 -6.25
C LEU A 22 -3.24 -6.89 -5.05
N MET A 23 -2.78 -7.34 -3.88
CA MET A 23 -3.55 -7.32 -2.63
C MET A 23 -3.73 -5.90 -2.06
N MET A 24 -2.92 -4.92 -2.48
CA MET A 24 -3.04 -3.53 -2.01
C MET A 24 -4.38 -2.88 -2.37
N PHE A 25 -5.04 -3.34 -3.42
CA PHE A 25 -6.34 -2.83 -3.86
C PHE A 25 -7.50 -3.32 -2.97
N GLY A 26 -7.23 -4.25 -2.04
CA GLY A 26 -8.22 -4.82 -1.14
C GLY A 26 -8.81 -6.14 -1.65
N PRO A 27 -9.76 -6.71 -0.87
CA PRO A 27 -10.40 -7.97 -1.20
C PRO A 27 -11.23 -7.86 -2.50
N PRO A 28 -11.67 -8.99 -3.07
CA PRO A 28 -12.64 -9.02 -4.16
C PRO A 28 -13.87 -8.18 -3.84
N ASP A 29 -14.54 -7.67 -4.87
CA ASP A 29 -15.70 -6.79 -4.68
C ASP A 29 -16.83 -7.48 -3.89
N ASP A 30 -17.03 -8.79 -4.12
CA ASP A 30 -18.03 -9.63 -3.43
C ASP A 30 -17.77 -9.78 -1.92
N ASP A 31 -16.52 -9.60 -1.48
CA ASP A 31 -16.09 -9.69 -0.08
C ASP A 31 -15.81 -8.30 0.54
N SER A 32 -16.29 -7.22 -0.11
CA SER A 32 -16.04 -5.84 0.31
C SER A 32 -17.29 -5.15 0.87
N PRO A 33 -17.62 -5.33 2.17
CA PRO A 33 -18.88 -4.85 2.77
C PRO A 33 -19.04 -3.32 2.77
N ASN A 34 -17.95 -2.57 2.56
CA ASN A 34 -17.97 -1.10 2.55
C ASN A 34 -18.06 -0.51 1.14
N THR A 35 -18.00 -1.33 0.07
CA THR A 35 -17.88 -0.82 -1.30
C THR A 35 -19.16 -0.17 -1.80
N GLU A 36 -20.34 -0.77 -1.59
CA GLU A 36 -21.63 -0.23 -2.03
C GLU A 36 -21.86 1.19 -1.47
N GLN A 37 -21.82 1.34 -0.15
CA GLN A 37 -22.00 2.64 0.52
C GLN A 37 -20.92 3.67 0.14
N SER A 38 -19.66 3.23 -0.03
CA SER A 38 -18.58 4.14 -0.43
C SER A 38 -18.72 4.64 -1.85
N MET A 39 -19.27 3.82 -2.76
CA MET A 39 -19.55 4.21 -4.15
C MET A 39 -20.76 5.17 -4.20
N GLU A 40 -21.82 4.89 -3.44
CA GLU A 40 -23.00 5.76 -3.36
C GLU A 40 -22.67 7.17 -2.85
N TRP A 41 -21.76 7.27 -1.89
CA TRP A 41 -21.30 8.57 -1.36
C TRP A 41 -20.20 9.22 -2.21
N GLY A 42 -19.75 8.58 -3.29
CA GLY A 42 -18.67 9.07 -4.14
C GLY A 42 -17.29 9.09 -3.45
N ILE A 43 -17.12 8.32 -2.37
CA ILE A 43 -15.82 8.15 -1.67
C ILE A 43 -14.92 7.21 -2.49
N LYS A 44 -15.48 6.13 -3.03
CA LYS A 44 -14.85 5.30 -4.06
C LYS A 44 -15.44 5.67 -5.43
N THR A 45 -14.58 5.83 -6.42
CA THR A 45 -14.98 6.07 -7.82
C THR A 45 -14.81 4.85 -8.71
N HIS A 46 -14.11 3.84 -8.21
CA HIS A 46 -13.83 2.57 -8.86
C HIS A 46 -13.84 1.47 -7.81
N THR A 47 -14.19 0.26 -8.22
CA THR A 47 -14.16 -0.91 -7.35
C THR A 47 -12.72 -1.40 -7.12
N ASN A 48 -12.54 -2.33 -6.18
CA ASN A 48 -11.21 -2.88 -5.89
C ASN A 48 -10.71 -3.67 -7.10
N ASP A 49 -11.59 -4.46 -7.71
CA ASP A 49 -11.26 -5.30 -8.86
C ASP A 49 -11.00 -4.48 -10.13
N GLU A 50 -11.74 -3.38 -10.33
CA GLU A 50 -11.48 -2.44 -11.43
C GLU A 50 -10.09 -1.79 -11.32
N LEU A 51 -9.69 -1.35 -10.13
CA LEU A 51 -8.37 -0.75 -9.92
C LEU A 51 -7.26 -1.81 -10.06
N ARG A 52 -7.49 -3.02 -9.57
CA ARG A 52 -6.54 -4.14 -9.71
C ARG A 52 -6.35 -4.50 -11.19
N GLN A 53 -7.42 -4.62 -11.97
CA GLN A 53 -7.36 -4.89 -13.40
C GLN A 53 -6.57 -3.81 -14.15
N LYS A 54 -6.89 -2.54 -13.91
CA LYS A 54 -6.15 -1.41 -14.52
C LYS A 54 -4.66 -1.45 -14.16
N PHE A 55 -4.33 -1.77 -12.91
CA PHE A 55 -2.95 -1.91 -12.48
C PHE A 55 -2.22 -3.00 -13.26
N VAL A 56 -2.82 -4.19 -13.44
CA VAL A 56 -2.22 -5.28 -14.22
C VAL A 56 -1.98 -4.83 -15.66
N ASP A 57 -3.00 -4.27 -16.32
CA ASP A 57 -2.90 -3.85 -17.73
C ASP A 57 -1.81 -2.80 -17.95
N MET A 58 -1.65 -1.86 -17.02
CA MET A 58 -0.59 -0.86 -17.08
C MET A 58 0.80 -1.43 -16.74
N SER A 59 0.88 -2.49 -15.94
CA SER A 59 2.14 -3.03 -15.42
C SER A 59 2.82 -3.99 -16.40
N VAL A 60 2.06 -4.76 -17.19
CA VAL A 60 2.65 -5.73 -18.13
C VAL A 60 3.57 -5.06 -19.17
N PRO A 61 3.18 -3.97 -19.86
CA PRO A 61 4.08 -3.28 -20.78
C PRO A 61 5.33 -2.71 -20.10
N GLN A 62 5.22 -2.32 -18.83
CA GLN A 62 6.36 -1.83 -18.04
C GLN A 62 7.33 -2.97 -17.71
N ALA A 63 6.81 -4.16 -17.36
CA ALA A 63 7.61 -5.35 -17.14
C ALA A 63 8.35 -5.79 -18.40
N GLU A 64 7.69 -5.75 -19.56
CA GLU A 64 8.29 -6.01 -20.86
C GLU A 64 9.43 -5.02 -21.16
N ALA A 65 9.20 -3.72 -20.92
CA ALA A 65 10.22 -2.68 -21.12
C ALA A 65 11.44 -2.85 -20.20
N LEU A 66 11.23 -3.35 -18.97
CA LEU A 66 12.29 -3.64 -18.00
C LEU A 66 12.95 -5.01 -18.22
N GLY A 67 12.34 -5.89 -19.02
CA GLY A 67 12.80 -7.25 -19.26
C GLY A 67 12.66 -8.15 -18.03
N VAL A 68 11.57 -7.99 -17.28
CA VAL A 68 11.19 -8.81 -16.12
C VAL A 68 9.88 -9.55 -16.40
N THR A 69 9.63 -10.63 -15.66
CA THR A 69 8.38 -11.39 -15.74
C THR A 69 7.63 -11.34 -14.42
N PHE A 70 6.31 -11.51 -14.45
CA PHE A 70 5.52 -11.69 -13.23
C PHE A 70 5.37 -13.18 -12.90
N PRO A 71 5.39 -13.57 -11.61
CA PRO A 71 5.24 -14.96 -11.17
C PRO A 71 3.77 -15.40 -11.19
N ASP A 72 3.12 -15.31 -12.35
CA ASP A 72 1.71 -15.66 -12.55
C ASP A 72 1.53 -16.45 -13.85
N GLU A 73 1.24 -17.75 -13.72
CA GLU A 73 1.00 -18.65 -14.87
C GLU A 73 -0.30 -18.34 -15.61
N GLY A 74 -1.26 -17.71 -14.94
CA GLY A 74 -2.54 -17.30 -15.51
C GLY A 74 -2.46 -15.98 -16.28
N LEU A 75 -1.33 -15.28 -16.20
CA LEU A 75 -1.16 -13.96 -16.82
C LEU A 75 -1.08 -14.06 -18.34
N LYS A 76 -2.14 -13.60 -19.02
CA LYS A 76 -2.21 -13.62 -20.49
C LYS A 76 -3.10 -12.52 -21.02
N TRP A 77 -2.76 -11.98 -22.19
CA TRP A 77 -3.63 -11.05 -22.90
C TRP A 77 -4.90 -11.76 -23.37
N ASN A 78 -6.06 -11.16 -23.11
CA ASN A 78 -7.36 -11.63 -23.56
C ASN A 78 -7.93 -10.63 -24.58
N GLU A 79 -7.91 -11.02 -25.87
CA GLU A 79 -8.39 -10.17 -26.97
C GLU A 79 -9.89 -9.87 -26.90
N GLU A 80 -10.70 -10.79 -26.37
CA GLU A 80 -12.16 -10.61 -26.27
C GLU A 80 -12.52 -9.58 -25.19
N ARG A 81 -11.78 -9.58 -24.07
CA ARG A 81 -11.98 -8.64 -22.97
C ARG A 81 -11.24 -7.32 -23.17
N GLY A 82 -10.17 -7.30 -23.96
CA GLY A 82 -9.27 -6.14 -24.08
C GLY A 82 -8.47 -5.87 -22.80
N HIS A 83 -8.20 -6.93 -22.03
CA HIS A 83 -7.55 -6.89 -20.72
C HIS A 83 -6.61 -8.09 -20.54
N TYR A 84 -5.67 -8.03 -19.61
CA TYR A 84 -4.95 -9.22 -19.18
C TYR A 84 -5.80 -10.04 -18.19
N ASP A 85 -5.95 -11.33 -18.46
CA ASP A 85 -6.35 -12.30 -17.43
C ASP A 85 -5.15 -12.53 -16.50
N PHE A 86 -5.40 -12.71 -15.20
CA PHE A 86 -4.38 -12.97 -14.18
C PHE A 86 -4.95 -13.92 -13.11
N SER A 87 -4.10 -14.64 -12.37
CA SER A 87 -4.57 -15.59 -11.36
C SER A 87 -5.09 -14.89 -10.10
N THR A 88 -5.90 -15.60 -9.32
CA THR A 88 -6.44 -15.08 -8.07
C THR A 88 -5.35 -15.01 -6.98
N PRO A 89 -5.19 -13.87 -6.29
CA PRO A 89 -4.30 -13.77 -5.13
C PRO A 89 -4.69 -14.75 -4.01
N ASP A 90 -3.73 -15.12 -3.17
CA ASP A 90 -4.00 -15.87 -1.94
C ASP A 90 -4.70 -14.97 -0.90
N TRP A 91 -6.03 -15.10 -0.81
CA TRP A 91 -6.83 -14.31 0.11
C TRP A 91 -6.65 -14.72 1.58
N ASP A 92 -6.22 -15.95 1.86
CA ASP A 92 -5.91 -16.39 3.22
C ASP A 92 -4.64 -15.70 3.72
N GLU A 93 -3.61 -15.61 2.87
CA GLU A 93 -2.41 -14.80 3.14
C GLU A 93 -2.78 -13.34 3.38
N PHE A 94 -3.59 -12.75 2.49
CA PHE A 94 -4.06 -11.36 2.62
C PHE A 94 -4.67 -11.10 4.00
N TRP A 95 -5.64 -11.92 4.42
CA TRP A 95 -6.31 -11.74 5.70
C TRP A 95 -5.38 -12.02 6.89
N ALA A 96 -4.44 -12.95 6.77
CA ALA A 96 -3.42 -13.16 7.80
C ALA A 96 -2.56 -11.90 8.00
N VAL A 97 -2.09 -11.29 6.91
CA VAL A 97 -1.30 -10.04 6.95
C VAL A 97 -2.11 -8.89 7.53
N VAL A 98 -3.35 -8.68 7.09
CA VAL A 98 -4.25 -7.62 7.60
C VAL A 98 -4.50 -7.77 9.10
N LYS A 99 -4.66 -9.02 9.59
CA LYS A 99 -4.87 -9.31 11.02
C LYS A 99 -3.59 -9.22 11.87
N GLY A 100 -2.45 -8.87 11.28
CA GLY A 100 -1.20 -8.68 12.01
C GLY A 100 -0.25 -9.87 12.01
N ASN A 101 -0.55 -10.94 11.27
CA ASN A 101 0.25 -12.16 11.21
C ASN A 101 1.12 -12.25 9.94
N GLY A 102 1.47 -11.10 9.35
CA GLY A 102 2.39 -11.03 8.22
C GLY A 102 3.85 -10.88 8.66
N PRO A 103 4.79 -10.89 7.70
CA PRO A 103 6.22 -11.04 7.96
C PRO A 103 6.85 -9.90 8.78
N CYS A 104 6.29 -8.69 8.70
CA CYS A 104 6.86 -7.51 9.36
C CYS A 104 5.88 -6.77 10.27
N ASN A 105 4.67 -7.28 10.51
CA ASN A 105 3.63 -6.53 11.24
C ASN A 105 4.08 -6.15 12.66
N GLU A 106 4.59 -7.12 13.42
CA GLU A 106 5.09 -6.89 14.78
C GLU A 106 6.23 -5.85 14.77
N GLN A 107 7.20 -6.01 13.86
CA GLN A 107 8.35 -5.10 13.74
C GLN A 107 7.90 -3.66 13.41
N ARG A 108 6.93 -3.49 12.49
CA ARG A 108 6.40 -2.18 12.09
C ARG A 108 5.69 -1.50 13.25
N VAL A 109 4.82 -2.22 13.96
CA VAL A 109 4.09 -1.69 15.12
C VAL A 109 5.06 -1.36 16.26
N ALA A 110 6.00 -2.24 16.56
CA ALA A 110 7.01 -2.02 17.59
C ALA A 110 7.89 -0.80 17.29
N HIS A 111 8.32 -0.63 16.04
CA HIS A 111 9.07 0.54 15.60
C HIS A 111 8.27 1.83 15.77
N ARG A 112 6.98 1.84 15.37
CA ARG A 112 6.12 3.01 15.51
C ARG A 112 5.85 3.37 16.98
N LYS A 113 5.59 2.37 17.83
CA LYS A 113 5.42 2.55 19.28
C LYS A 113 6.68 3.16 19.88
N ARG A 114 7.85 2.58 19.59
CA ARG A 114 9.14 3.08 20.08
C ARG A 114 9.38 4.54 19.69
N ALA A 115 9.20 4.87 18.41
CA ALA A 115 9.38 6.24 17.93
C ALA A 115 8.40 7.23 18.59
N TRP A 116 7.19 6.77 18.90
CA TRP A 116 6.22 7.56 19.65
C TRP A 116 6.64 7.75 21.11
N ASP A 117 6.97 6.67 21.82
CA ASP A 117 7.29 6.70 23.24
C ASP A 117 8.59 7.47 23.51
N GLU A 118 9.66 7.17 22.77
CA GLU A 118 10.95 7.87 22.89
C GLU A 118 10.87 9.34 22.43
N GLY A 119 9.94 9.66 21.52
CA GLY A 119 9.68 11.02 21.07
C GLY A 119 8.76 11.84 21.99
N ALA A 120 8.32 11.31 23.13
CA ALA A 120 7.39 11.99 24.03
C ALA A 120 7.89 13.35 24.50
N TRP A 121 9.16 13.42 24.93
CA TRP A 121 9.76 14.66 25.42
C TRP A 121 9.78 15.78 24.37
N VAL A 122 9.94 15.45 23.08
CA VAL A 122 9.91 16.44 22.00
C VAL A 122 8.51 17.04 21.86
N ARG A 123 7.48 16.20 21.94
CA ARG A 123 6.08 16.66 21.87
C ARG A 123 5.73 17.51 23.09
N GLU A 124 6.15 17.09 24.27
CA GLU A 124 5.96 17.84 25.52
C GLU A 124 6.67 19.20 25.48
N ALA A 125 7.93 19.24 25.03
CA ALA A 125 8.68 20.48 24.87
C ALA A 125 8.02 21.43 23.86
N ALA A 126 7.52 20.90 22.73
CA ALA A 126 6.83 21.70 21.72
C ALA A 126 5.52 22.29 22.27
N LEU A 127 4.75 21.52 23.03
CA LEU A 127 3.52 22.01 23.68
C LEU A 127 3.81 23.10 24.70
N ALA A 128 4.77 22.88 25.61
CA ALA A 128 5.14 23.86 26.62
C ALA A 128 5.68 25.17 26.00
N PHE A 129 6.46 25.08 24.93
CA PHE A 129 6.94 26.25 24.19
C PHE A 129 5.80 27.03 23.54
N ALA A 130 4.83 26.34 22.93
CA ALA A 130 3.67 26.95 22.32
C ALA A 130 2.81 27.67 23.36
N GLU A 131 2.53 27.04 24.50
CA GLU A 131 1.78 27.64 25.62
C GLU A 131 2.46 28.92 26.14
N ASN A 132 3.78 28.88 26.33
CA ASN A 132 4.53 30.04 26.80
C ASN A 132 4.51 31.19 25.77
N THR A 133 4.63 30.85 24.48
CA THR A 133 4.56 31.85 23.41
C THR A 133 3.17 32.50 23.36
N THR A 134 2.09 31.71 23.45
CA THR A 134 0.73 32.23 23.49
C THR A 134 0.47 33.13 24.70
N ASN A 135 0.98 32.75 25.87
CA ASN A 135 0.84 33.55 27.09
C ASN A 135 1.60 34.87 26.96
N THR A 136 2.82 34.86 26.44
CA THR A 136 3.63 36.06 26.21
C THR A 136 2.93 37.03 25.26
N THR A 137 2.39 36.54 24.13
CA THR A 137 1.64 37.37 23.18
C THR A 137 0.36 37.95 23.79
N SER A 138 -0.34 37.19 24.65
CA SER A 138 -1.55 37.69 25.32
C SER A 138 -1.25 38.75 26.38
N GLU A 139 -0.13 38.65 27.10
CA GLU A 139 0.32 39.65 28.07
C GLU A 139 0.81 40.93 27.40
N GLU A 140 1.45 40.83 26.23
CA GLU A 140 1.82 42.00 25.41
C GLU A 140 0.60 42.71 24.81
N ALA A 141 -0.43 41.97 24.38
CA ALA A 141 -1.66 42.56 23.85
C ALA A 141 -2.57 43.20 24.92
N ALA A 142 -2.41 42.81 26.19
CA ALA A 142 -3.17 43.34 27.32
C ALA A 142 -2.52 44.59 27.97
N LYS A 143 -1.29 44.95 27.57
CA LYS A 143 -0.59 46.18 27.96
C LYS A 143 -0.85 47.31 26.97
#